data_AF-A0A445N205-F1
#
_entry.id   AF-A0A445N205-F1
#
_cell.length_a   1.000
_cell.length_b   1.000
_cell.length_c   1.000
_cell.angle_alpha   90.00
_cell.angle_beta   90.00
_cell.angle_gamma   90.00
#
_symmetry.space_group_name_H-M   'P 1'
#
loop_
_entity.id
_entity.type
_entity.pdbx_description
1 polymer ?
#
loop_
_entity_poly.entity_id
_entity_poly.type
_entity_poly.pdbx_seq_one_letter_code
_entity_poly.pdbx_strand_id
1 'polypeptide(L)'
;MNSNYFDQKKNEFLAHIYSANYRDAEDLYKGLAKITFDTREFSELDQKAINQLQQAARRFRTQLAKASPGDFMSTYEKIRKRLAGAVRQETKNVRLVEYDQWAHKIGLTDELTRIMFKTIATLQMSVGCSISCRRCNEWALPGPRKHFSFDAVTRLISKIFSSGNKEFILYCASDPLDWKCGEKDIVDIIRFMAQNGYKPRYGLLTKIPRGSYDVVRRLLALGADIGFSITDKNRLRAERIKNETGAKIEVQHDFDDLLIAAGLDENFTSIKSSITDSYGTEITPEGAFFILPTFTSALYPTGQCRLSVTQDLKFFLKKKTGRDALPVQYFKPLEVVDLDGNEFILDDLMNAQVANILLDNGSDLLTPPGMMNLREYFKTYEHEATMRRKGLLPVIAKGFIKDILLDEEHKEVSTRERYRHFRRMVYDYSRTCRISDVQSLKINAFSFFLKSISKYLKNHPAEAEIVRFLRREDRQRATIGYKELESLSGPFDELIRNRETEIFELFQLLMFKLMEDPDNEQIRRLIMDYPADASDIL
;
A
#
# COMPACT_ATOMS: atom_id res chain seq x y z
N MET A 1 -12.63 -1.67 -9.21
CA MET A 1 -11.39 -1.45 -9.99
C MET A 1 -10.79 -2.83 -10.24
N ASN A 2 -10.60 -3.22 -11.50
CA ASN A 2 -10.17 -4.58 -11.85
C ASN A 2 -8.66 -4.76 -11.67
N SER A 3 -8.25 -5.92 -11.18
CA SER A 3 -6.83 -6.31 -11.14
C SER A 3 -6.30 -6.57 -12.55
N ASN A 4 -4.98 -6.44 -12.71
CA ASN A 4 -4.30 -6.82 -13.95
C ASN A 4 -4.48 -8.34 -14.19
N TYR A 5 -4.72 -8.75 -15.43
CA TYR A 5 -4.87 -10.16 -15.82
C TYR A 5 -3.75 -11.07 -15.27
N PHE A 6 -2.48 -10.69 -15.41
CA PHE A 6 -1.36 -11.50 -14.94
C PHE A 6 -1.30 -11.57 -13.41
N ASP A 7 -1.73 -10.53 -12.69
CA ASP A 7 -1.81 -10.55 -11.22
C ASP A 7 -2.95 -11.46 -10.74
N GLN A 8 -4.11 -11.43 -11.41
CA GLN A 8 -5.19 -12.39 -11.17
C GLN A 8 -4.71 -13.83 -11.40
N LYS A 9 -4.05 -14.10 -12.53
CA LYS A 9 -3.52 -15.44 -12.83
C LYS A 9 -2.40 -15.86 -11.87
N LYS A 10 -1.62 -14.92 -11.35
CA LYS A 10 -0.68 -15.16 -10.26
C LYS A 10 -1.40 -15.62 -8.99
N ASN A 11 -2.51 -14.99 -8.60
CA ASN A 11 -3.30 -15.43 -7.45
C ASN A 11 -3.91 -16.82 -7.66
N GLU A 12 -4.52 -17.07 -8.83
CA GLU A 12 -5.09 -18.37 -9.18
C GLU A 12 -4.02 -19.49 -9.15
N PHE A 13 -2.83 -19.24 -9.73
CA PHE A 13 -1.72 -20.19 -9.71
C PHE A 13 -1.28 -20.56 -8.29
N LEU A 14 -1.12 -19.56 -7.42
CA LEU A 14 -0.76 -19.77 -6.02
C LEU A 14 -1.85 -20.52 -5.25
N ALA A 15 -3.12 -20.18 -5.47
CA ALA A 15 -4.25 -20.89 -4.87
C ALA A 15 -4.26 -22.38 -5.23
N HIS A 16 -4.01 -22.73 -6.51
CA HIS A 16 -3.89 -24.13 -6.93
C HIS A 16 -2.71 -24.84 -6.25
N ILE A 17 -1.56 -24.18 -6.11
CA ILE A 17 -0.41 -24.75 -5.40
C ILE A 17 -0.74 -25.02 -3.93
N TYR A 18 -1.35 -24.06 -3.23
CA TYR A 18 -1.64 -24.18 -1.81
C TYR A 18 -2.71 -25.21 -1.48
N SER A 19 -3.69 -25.37 -2.38
CA SER A 19 -4.70 -26.43 -2.32
C SER A 19 -4.20 -27.79 -2.82
N ALA A 20 -2.90 -27.91 -3.16
CA ALA A 20 -2.27 -29.09 -3.72
C ALA A 20 -2.86 -29.57 -5.07
N ASN A 21 -3.56 -28.70 -5.79
CA ASN A 21 -4.09 -28.92 -7.13
C ASN A 21 -3.02 -28.66 -8.21
N TYR A 22 -1.94 -29.43 -8.16
CA TYR A 22 -0.74 -29.16 -8.98
C TYR A 22 -0.94 -29.31 -10.50
N ARG A 23 -1.93 -30.10 -10.94
CA ARG A 23 -2.27 -30.25 -12.37
C ARG A 23 -2.88 -28.96 -12.93
N ASP A 24 -3.87 -28.41 -12.24
CA ASP A 24 -4.49 -27.14 -12.61
C ASP A 24 -3.47 -25.99 -12.58
N ALA A 25 -2.58 -25.99 -11.58
CA ALA A 25 -1.46 -25.04 -11.53
C ALA A 25 -0.56 -25.14 -12.78
N GLU A 26 -0.26 -26.35 -13.24
CA GLU A 26 0.54 -26.56 -14.45
C GLU A 26 -0.21 -26.11 -15.71
N ASP A 27 -1.48 -26.48 -15.87
CA ASP A 27 -2.28 -26.12 -17.04
C ASP A 27 -2.45 -24.61 -17.16
N LEU A 28 -2.70 -23.94 -16.03
CA LEU A 28 -2.72 -22.48 -15.94
C LEU A 28 -1.37 -21.90 -16.36
N TYR A 29 -0.26 -22.45 -15.86
CA TYR A 29 1.09 -21.99 -16.18
C TYR A 29 1.46 -22.19 -17.66
N LYS A 30 1.02 -23.29 -18.28
CA LYS A 30 1.15 -23.53 -19.73
C LYS A 30 0.33 -22.53 -20.54
N GLY A 31 -0.90 -22.26 -20.13
CA GLY A 31 -1.76 -21.23 -20.74
C GLY A 31 -1.14 -19.83 -20.64
N LEU A 32 -0.57 -19.49 -19.48
CA LEU A 32 0.16 -18.25 -19.27
C LEU A 32 1.38 -18.11 -20.18
N ALA A 33 2.11 -19.20 -20.42
CA ALA A 33 3.24 -19.17 -21.32
C ALA A 33 2.81 -18.75 -22.73
N LYS A 34 1.71 -19.33 -23.25
CA LYS A 34 1.17 -18.96 -24.57
C LYS A 34 0.86 -17.47 -24.65
N ILE A 35 0.11 -16.94 -23.68
CA ILE A 35 -0.25 -15.51 -23.64
C ILE A 35 1.00 -14.63 -23.50
N THR A 36 1.98 -15.05 -22.70
CA THR A 36 3.26 -14.34 -22.56
C THR A 36 4.02 -14.28 -23.90
N PHE A 37 3.93 -15.32 -24.73
CA PHE A 37 4.53 -15.30 -26.07
C PHE A 37 3.76 -14.43 -27.05
N ASP A 38 2.43 -14.47 -26.99
CA ASP A 38 1.55 -13.68 -27.88
C ASP A 38 1.54 -12.19 -27.51
N THR A 39 1.91 -11.85 -26.26
CA THR A 39 2.02 -10.47 -25.80
C THR A 39 3.21 -9.77 -26.44
N ARG A 40 2.93 -8.75 -27.25
CA ARG A 40 3.96 -7.97 -27.97
C ARG A 40 4.79 -7.12 -27.02
N GLU A 41 4.14 -6.41 -26.11
CA GLU A 41 4.77 -5.51 -25.13
C GLU A 41 4.15 -5.72 -23.75
N PHE A 42 5.00 -5.75 -22.73
CA PHE A 42 4.58 -5.86 -21.34
C PHE A 42 4.62 -4.49 -20.67
N SER A 43 3.58 -4.17 -19.91
CA SER A 43 3.64 -3.10 -18.91
C SER A 43 4.58 -3.49 -17.76
N GLU A 44 4.97 -2.51 -16.94
CA GLU A 44 5.71 -2.73 -15.70
C GLU A 44 4.97 -3.70 -14.78
N LEU A 45 3.65 -3.54 -14.65
CA LEU A 45 2.80 -4.41 -13.85
C LEU A 45 2.77 -5.85 -14.39
N ASP A 46 2.69 -6.02 -15.72
CA ASP A 46 2.74 -7.36 -16.34
C ASP A 46 4.09 -8.02 -16.05
N GLN A 47 5.21 -7.31 -16.29
CA GLN A 47 6.54 -7.86 -16.04
C GLN A 47 6.74 -8.22 -14.57
N LYS A 48 6.26 -7.39 -13.63
CA LYS A 48 6.28 -7.71 -12.21
C LYS A 48 5.45 -8.97 -11.94
N ALA A 49 4.17 -9.01 -12.32
CA ALA A 49 3.31 -10.16 -12.07
C ALA A 49 3.86 -11.48 -12.67
N ILE A 50 4.40 -11.46 -13.90
CA ILE A 50 4.99 -12.64 -14.54
C ILE A 50 6.29 -13.05 -13.83
N ASN A 51 7.14 -12.10 -13.42
CA ASN A 51 8.30 -12.42 -12.58
C ASN A 51 7.87 -13.07 -11.25
N GLN A 52 6.72 -12.68 -10.70
CA GLN A 52 6.20 -13.16 -9.43
C GLN A 52 5.77 -14.62 -9.58
N LEU A 53 5.05 -14.91 -10.67
CA LEU A 53 4.74 -16.25 -11.13
C LEU A 53 6.00 -17.11 -11.32
N GLN A 54 7.05 -16.59 -11.97
CA GLN A 54 8.33 -17.32 -12.13
C GLN A 54 8.94 -17.66 -10.77
N GLN A 55 8.96 -16.72 -9.82
CA GLN A 55 9.52 -16.99 -8.50
C GLN A 55 8.68 -18.00 -7.71
N ALA A 56 7.34 -17.92 -7.77
CA ALA A 56 6.45 -18.91 -7.17
C ALA A 56 6.69 -20.30 -7.77
N ALA A 57 6.73 -20.40 -9.10
CA ALA A 57 7.05 -21.61 -9.84
C ALA A 57 8.40 -22.21 -9.42
N ARG A 58 9.43 -21.37 -9.24
CA ARG A 58 10.75 -21.80 -8.77
C ARG A 58 10.70 -22.31 -7.32
N ARG A 59 9.96 -21.61 -6.43
CA ARG A 59 9.82 -21.96 -5.01
C ARG A 59 9.14 -23.32 -4.83
N PHE A 60 8.09 -23.60 -5.60
CA PHE A 60 7.31 -24.84 -5.52
C PHE A 60 7.72 -25.88 -6.58
N ARG A 61 8.89 -25.71 -7.20
CA ARG A 61 9.38 -26.56 -8.29
C ARG A 61 9.35 -28.05 -7.93
N THR A 62 9.75 -28.42 -6.72
CA THR A 62 9.81 -29.84 -6.32
C THR A 62 8.43 -30.47 -6.29
N GLN A 63 7.43 -29.76 -5.78
CA GLN A 63 6.04 -30.21 -5.73
C GLN A 63 5.47 -30.32 -7.15
N LEU A 64 5.67 -29.28 -7.96
CA LEU A 64 5.20 -29.22 -9.35
C LEU A 64 5.84 -30.31 -10.22
N ALA A 65 7.15 -30.52 -10.10
CA ALA A 65 7.88 -31.54 -10.87
C ALA A 65 7.54 -32.98 -10.47
N LYS A 66 7.15 -33.22 -9.20
CA LYS A 66 6.66 -34.53 -8.75
C LYS A 66 5.27 -34.83 -9.32
N ALA A 67 4.41 -33.83 -9.40
CA ALA A 67 3.06 -33.98 -9.93
C ALA A 67 3.03 -34.13 -11.46
N SER A 68 4.01 -33.55 -12.16
CA SER A 68 4.15 -33.62 -13.63
C SER A 68 5.60 -33.58 -14.11
N PRO A 69 6.24 -34.75 -14.32
CA PRO A 69 7.63 -34.84 -14.74
C PRO A 69 7.78 -34.61 -16.26
N GLY A 70 8.17 -33.41 -16.70
CA GLY A 70 8.67 -33.21 -18.08
C GLY A 70 8.48 -31.81 -18.68
N ASP A 71 7.26 -31.28 -18.70
CA ASP A 71 6.92 -30.08 -19.49
C ASP A 71 7.08 -28.75 -18.74
N PHE A 72 6.95 -28.78 -17.42
CA PHE A 72 6.95 -27.58 -16.59
C PHE A 72 8.26 -26.79 -16.71
N MET A 73 9.41 -27.47 -16.66
CA MET A 73 10.72 -26.81 -16.74
C MET A 73 10.98 -26.20 -18.11
N SER A 74 10.51 -26.84 -19.18
CA SER A 74 10.58 -26.28 -20.54
C SER A 74 9.78 -24.98 -20.63
N THR A 75 8.58 -24.97 -20.06
CA THR A 75 7.68 -23.80 -20.01
C THR A 75 8.27 -22.67 -19.16
N TYR A 76 8.84 -23.00 -18.00
CA TYR A 76 9.56 -22.04 -17.14
C TYR A 76 10.72 -21.37 -17.89
N GLU A 77 11.60 -22.15 -18.52
CA GLU A 77 12.74 -21.60 -19.25
C GLU A 77 12.33 -20.75 -20.45
N LYS A 78 11.22 -21.11 -21.11
CA LYS A 78 10.61 -20.35 -22.20
C LYS A 78 10.16 -18.95 -21.74
N ILE A 79 9.37 -18.87 -20.66
CA ILE A 79 8.93 -17.57 -20.10
C ILE A 79 10.14 -16.75 -19.64
N ARG A 80 11.06 -17.37 -18.90
CA ARG A 80 12.29 -16.71 -18.42
C ARG A 80 13.11 -16.09 -19.56
N LYS A 81 13.30 -16.83 -20.66
CA LYS A 81 14.00 -16.33 -21.86
C LYS A 81 13.25 -15.18 -22.52
N ARG A 82 11.92 -15.24 -22.61
CA ARG A 82 11.08 -14.16 -23.17
C ARG A 82 11.20 -12.87 -22.37
N LEU A 83 11.12 -12.95 -21.05
CA LEU A 83 11.29 -11.79 -20.16
C LEU A 83 12.71 -11.22 -20.23
N ALA A 84 13.74 -12.08 -20.20
CA ALA A 84 15.13 -11.62 -20.37
C ALA A 84 15.38 -10.99 -21.75
N GLY A 85 14.66 -11.43 -22.79
CA GLY A 85 14.64 -10.79 -24.10
C GLY A 85 14.02 -9.39 -24.06
N ALA A 86 12.85 -9.25 -23.44
CA ALA A 86 12.16 -7.97 -23.26
C ALA A 86 13.04 -6.97 -22.50
N VAL A 87 13.61 -7.38 -21.36
CA VAL A 87 14.53 -6.58 -20.57
C VAL A 87 15.68 -6.05 -21.40
N ARG A 88 16.40 -6.92 -22.14
CA ARG A 88 17.53 -6.51 -22.97
C ARG A 88 17.15 -5.51 -24.06
N GLN A 89 15.98 -5.70 -24.68
CA GLN A 89 15.49 -4.81 -25.73
C GLN A 89 15.13 -3.44 -25.17
N GLU A 90 14.42 -3.41 -24.03
CA GLU A 90 13.96 -2.18 -23.39
C GLU A 90 15.09 -1.41 -22.71
N THR A 91 16.12 -2.07 -22.16
CA THR A 91 17.32 -1.37 -21.65
C THR A 91 18.15 -0.76 -22.76
N LYS A 92 18.21 -1.42 -23.92
CA LYS A 92 18.99 -0.92 -25.07
C LYS A 92 18.31 0.27 -25.72
N ASN A 93 16.97 0.24 -25.79
CA ASN A 93 16.15 1.26 -26.41
C ASN A 93 15.15 1.80 -25.37
N VAL A 94 15.68 2.55 -24.41
CA VAL A 94 14.87 3.18 -23.36
C VAL A 94 13.88 4.13 -24.03
N ARG A 95 12.59 3.94 -23.77
CA ARG A 95 11.55 4.69 -24.48
C ARG A 95 11.28 6.04 -23.83
N LEU A 96 11.15 7.05 -24.66
CA LEU A 96 10.72 8.39 -24.28
C LEU A 96 9.19 8.48 -24.23
N VAL A 97 8.63 9.08 -23.19
CA VAL A 97 7.20 9.33 -23.03
C VAL A 97 6.95 10.83 -22.98
N GLU A 98 6.22 11.35 -23.97
CA GLU A 98 5.81 12.75 -24.01
C GLU A 98 4.57 12.99 -23.15
N TYR A 99 4.41 14.23 -22.64
CA TYR A 99 3.28 14.57 -21.77
C TYR A 99 1.94 14.33 -22.44
N ASP A 100 1.76 14.81 -23.67
CA ASP A 100 0.46 14.73 -24.35
C ASP A 100 0.09 13.27 -24.67
N GLN A 101 1.09 12.42 -24.98
CA GLN A 101 0.88 10.99 -25.15
C GLN A 101 0.45 10.33 -23.83
N TRP A 102 1.11 10.68 -22.72
CA TRP A 102 0.75 10.16 -21.39
C TRP A 102 -0.62 10.65 -20.94
N ALA A 103 -0.91 11.94 -21.09
CA ALA A 103 -2.19 12.57 -20.73
C ALA A 103 -3.35 11.97 -21.54
N HIS A 104 -3.15 11.77 -22.84
CA HIS A 104 -4.13 11.10 -23.69
C HIS A 104 -4.36 9.64 -23.26
N LYS A 105 -3.29 8.92 -22.90
CA LYS A 105 -3.37 7.51 -22.45
C LYS A 105 -4.17 7.36 -21.15
N ILE A 106 -3.96 8.25 -20.16
CA ILE A 106 -4.74 8.21 -18.91
C ILE A 106 -6.19 8.63 -19.12
N GLY A 107 -6.44 9.49 -20.13
CA GLY A 107 -7.79 9.83 -20.58
C GLY A 107 -8.64 10.60 -19.56
N LEU A 108 -8.01 11.28 -18.60
CA LEU A 108 -8.75 12.03 -17.57
C LEU A 108 -9.32 13.33 -18.12
N THR A 109 -10.51 13.71 -17.64
CA THR A 109 -11.05 15.07 -17.86
C THR A 109 -10.18 16.12 -17.17
N ASP A 110 -10.33 17.39 -17.54
CA ASP A 110 -9.58 18.48 -16.90
C ASP A 110 -9.87 18.58 -15.40
N GLU A 111 -11.12 18.32 -14.99
CA GLU A 111 -11.54 18.31 -13.60
C GLU A 111 -10.85 17.20 -12.80
N LEU A 112 -10.90 15.95 -13.29
CA LEU A 112 -10.20 14.81 -12.70
C LEU A 112 -8.70 15.06 -12.63
N THR A 113 -8.13 15.59 -13.71
CA THR A 113 -6.71 15.93 -13.80
C THR A 113 -6.31 16.96 -12.74
N ARG A 114 -7.14 17.99 -12.53
CA ARG A 114 -6.90 19.02 -11.51
C ARG A 114 -6.87 18.44 -10.09
N ILE A 115 -7.83 17.58 -9.75
CA ILE A 115 -7.88 16.94 -8.42
C ILE A 115 -6.72 15.96 -8.25
N MET A 116 -6.44 15.14 -9.27
CA MET A 116 -5.29 14.22 -9.27
C MET A 116 -3.99 14.94 -8.90
N PHE A 117 -3.72 16.11 -9.50
CA PHE A 117 -2.48 16.85 -9.24
C PHE A 117 -2.35 17.30 -7.77
N LYS A 118 -3.47 17.56 -7.08
CA LYS A 118 -3.50 17.89 -5.65
C LYS A 118 -3.15 16.69 -4.75
N THR A 119 -3.47 15.47 -5.20
CA THR A 119 -3.35 14.24 -4.41
C THR A 119 -2.12 13.40 -4.75
N ILE A 120 -1.22 13.89 -5.60
CA ILE A 120 0.03 13.19 -5.89
C ILE A 120 0.92 13.13 -4.66
N ALA A 121 1.33 11.91 -4.32
CA ALA A 121 2.35 11.62 -3.33
C ALA A 121 3.71 11.36 -4.00
N THR A 122 3.72 10.74 -5.17
CA THR A 122 4.96 10.36 -5.88
C THR A 122 4.89 10.66 -7.38
N LEU A 123 5.98 11.23 -7.91
CA LEU A 123 6.23 11.37 -9.34
C LEU A 123 7.46 10.53 -9.69
N GLN A 124 7.22 9.35 -10.22
CA GLN A 124 8.26 8.46 -10.72
C GLN A 124 8.61 8.85 -12.16
N MET A 125 9.83 9.36 -12.38
CA MET A 125 10.21 9.89 -13.70
C MET A 125 10.62 8.81 -14.71
N SER A 126 10.98 7.61 -14.23
CA SER A 126 11.43 6.49 -15.06
C SER A 126 10.81 5.16 -14.62
N VAL A 127 10.71 4.21 -15.55
CA VAL A 127 10.37 2.81 -15.24
C VAL A 127 11.65 2.02 -15.16
N GLY A 128 11.78 1.22 -14.11
CA GLY A 128 12.96 0.42 -13.83
C GLY A 128 14.10 1.21 -13.19
N CYS A 129 15.09 0.49 -12.64
CA CYS A 129 16.14 1.05 -11.78
C CYS A 129 17.49 0.38 -12.05
N SER A 130 18.54 1.16 -12.30
CA SER A 130 19.90 0.65 -12.55
C SER A 130 20.53 -0.04 -11.35
N ILE A 131 20.08 0.28 -10.13
CA ILE A 131 20.58 -0.31 -8.90
C ILE A 131 19.89 -1.66 -8.63
N SER A 132 18.62 -1.79 -9.03
CA SER A 132 17.79 -2.99 -8.89
C SER A 132 18.06 -3.72 -7.57
N CYS A 133 17.83 -3.02 -6.45
CA CYS A 133 18.25 -3.52 -5.15
C CYS A 133 17.66 -4.90 -4.88
N ARG A 134 18.50 -5.77 -4.33
CA ARG A 134 18.10 -7.10 -3.84
C ARG A 134 16.92 -7.00 -2.85
N ARG A 135 16.85 -5.87 -2.13
CA ARG A 135 15.79 -5.48 -1.19
C ARG A 135 15.15 -4.14 -1.60
N CYS A 136 14.42 -4.13 -2.72
CA CYS A 136 13.68 -2.96 -3.21
C CYS A 136 12.19 -3.15 -2.90
N ASN A 137 11.63 -2.22 -2.12
CA ASN A 137 10.24 -2.26 -1.68
C ASN A 137 9.26 -2.22 -2.86
N GLU A 138 9.63 -1.47 -3.89
CA GLU A 138 8.82 -1.26 -5.08
C GLU A 138 9.01 -2.31 -6.17
N TRP A 139 9.96 -3.24 -5.93
CA TRP A 139 10.31 -4.32 -6.84
C TRP A 139 10.62 -3.84 -8.26
N ALA A 140 11.48 -2.83 -8.31
CA ALA A 140 11.90 -2.16 -9.54
C ALA A 140 12.37 -3.14 -10.61
N LEU A 141 11.93 -2.93 -11.86
CA LEU A 141 12.48 -3.67 -12.99
C LEU A 141 13.98 -3.38 -13.16
N PRO A 142 14.81 -4.37 -13.53
CA PRO A 142 16.26 -4.21 -13.49
C PRO A 142 16.82 -3.37 -14.66
N GLY A 143 17.24 -2.14 -14.40
CA GLY A 143 17.70 -1.16 -15.39
C GLY A 143 16.58 -0.20 -15.86
N PRO A 144 16.90 0.99 -16.36
CA PRO A 144 15.90 1.89 -16.94
C PRO A 144 15.22 1.28 -18.18
N ARG A 145 13.94 1.60 -18.41
CA ARG A 145 13.08 1.04 -19.46
C ARG A 145 12.35 2.09 -20.26
N LYS A 146 11.74 3.03 -19.54
CA LYS A 146 10.96 4.14 -20.06
C LYS A 146 11.25 5.35 -19.19
N HIS A 147 11.16 6.54 -19.72
CA HIS A 147 11.14 7.76 -18.91
C HIS A 147 10.36 8.86 -19.60
N PHE A 148 9.88 9.81 -18.80
CA PHE A 148 9.31 11.03 -19.34
C PHE A 148 10.37 11.86 -20.06
N SER A 149 9.96 12.59 -21.11
CA SER A 149 10.80 13.62 -21.71
C SER A 149 11.04 14.79 -20.74
N PHE A 150 12.06 15.61 -21.01
CA PHE A 150 12.31 16.78 -20.17
C PHE A 150 11.09 17.72 -20.13
N ASP A 151 10.46 17.97 -21.28
CA ASP A 151 9.23 18.76 -21.36
C ASP A 151 8.10 18.13 -20.53
N ALA A 152 7.96 16.80 -20.60
CA ALA A 152 6.95 16.11 -19.84
C ALA A 152 7.15 16.24 -18.32
N VAL A 153 8.38 16.06 -17.83
CA VAL A 153 8.69 16.23 -16.41
C VAL A 153 8.44 17.67 -15.97
N THR A 154 8.89 18.68 -16.71
CA THR A 154 8.71 20.09 -16.33
C THR A 154 7.24 20.51 -16.36
N ARG A 155 6.45 20.03 -17.33
CA ARG A 155 4.98 20.24 -17.38
C ARG A 155 4.26 19.58 -16.21
N LEU A 156 4.62 18.33 -15.88
CA LEU A 156 4.07 17.62 -14.72
C LEU A 156 4.36 18.38 -13.43
N ILE A 157 5.63 18.73 -13.18
CA ILE A 157 6.05 19.51 -12.00
C ILE A 157 5.29 20.83 -11.93
N SER A 158 5.22 21.59 -13.03
CA SER A 158 4.52 22.87 -13.05
C SER A 158 3.04 22.72 -12.70
N LYS A 159 2.37 21.69 -13.22
CA LYS A 159 0.96 21.40 -12.91
C LYS A 159 0.76 20.98 -11.45
N ILE A 160 1.66 20.16 -10.90
CA ILE A 160 1.64 19.78 -9.48
C ILE A 160 1.74 21.03 -8.60
N PHE A 161 2.74 21.89 -8.82
CA PHE A 161 2.89 23.13 -8.04
C PHE A 161 1.72 24.11 -8.24
N SER A 162 1.21 24.25 -9.47
CA SER A 162 0.05 25.11 -9.77
C SER A 162 -1.22 24.63 -9.08
N SER A 163 -1.32 23.33 -8.76
CA SER A 163 -2.43 22.79 -7.97
C SER A 163 -2.32 23.09 -6.47
N GLY A 164 -1.22 23.69 -6.02
CA GLY A 164 -0.90 23.95 -4.62
C GLY A 164 -0.19 22.79 -3.91
N ASN A 165 0.09 21.69 -4.62
CA ASN A 165 0.73 20.52 -4.03
C ASN A 165 2.26 20.70 -3.96
N LYS A 166 2.79 20.76 -2.73
CA LYS A 166 4.24 20.82 -2.46
C LYS A 166 4.78 19.54 -1.83
N GLU A 167 3.93 18.60 -1.43
CA GLU A 167 4.33 17.44 -0.61
C GLU A 167 4.25 16.18 -1.46
N PHE A 168 5.18 16.10 -2.40
CA PHE A 168 5.39 14.94 -3.24
C PHE A 168 6.89 14.68 -3.37
N ILE A 169 7.24 13.43 -3.69
CA ILE A 169 8.63 13.02 -3.96
C ILE A 169 8.83 12.70 -5.44
N LEU A 170 10.02 13.00 -5.97
CA LEU A 170 10.41 12.71 -7.36
C LEU A 170 10.98 11.29 -7.54
N TYR A 171 10.59 10.38 -6.64
CA TYR A 171 11.14 9.04 -6.52
C TYR A 171 10.04 8.06 -6.07
N CYS A 172 10.12 6.82 -6.56
CA CYS A 172 9.37 5.68 -6.02
C CYS A 172 10.14 4.38 -6.34
N ALA A 173 9.80 3.69 -7.43
CA ALA A 173 10.45 2.43 -7.82
C ALA A 173 11.78 2.59 -8.60
N SER A 174 12.14 3.80 -9.02
CA SER A 174 13.31 4.08 -9.86
C SER A 174 14.20 5.14 -9.22
N ASP A 175 15.52 4.96 -9.19
CA ASP A 175 16.44 5.98 -8.64
C ASP A 175 16.33 7.29 -9.45
N PRO A 176 16.21 8.48 -8.83
CA PRO A 176 16.01 9.72 -9.58
C PRO A 176 17.21 10.03 -10.47
N LEU A 177 18.41 9.49 -10.16
CA LEU A 177 19.61 9.68 -10.97
C LEU A 177 19.63 8.81 -12.24
N ASP A 178 18.68 7.88 -12.40
CA ASP A 178 18.51 7.10 -13.62
C ASP A 178 17.80 7.89 -14.74
N TRP A 179 17.18 9.02 -14.41
CA TRP A 179 16.50 9.85 -15.39
C TRP A 179 17.50 10.64 -16.24
N LYS A 180 17.45 10.45 -17.56
CA LYS A 180 18.25 11.17 -18.54
C LYS A 180 17.48 11.34 -19.85
N CYS A 181 17.48 12.54 -20.42
CA CYS A 181 16.82 12.85 -21.70
C CYS A 181 17.79 13.62 -22.61
N GLY A 182 18.49 12.89 -23.50
CA GLY A 182 19.59 13.46 -24.28
C GLY A 182 20.73 13.90 -23.36
N GLU A 183 21.16 15.16 -23.47
CA GLU A 183 22.19 15.76 -22.60
C GLU A 183 21.64 16.22 -21.24
N LYS A 184 20.33 16.16 -21.01
CA LYS A 184 19.70 16.61 -19.76
C LYS A 184 19.60 15.47 -18.75
N ASP A 185 19.77 15.81 -17.48
CA ASP A 185 19.60 14.90 -16.35
C ASP A 185 18.86 15.58 -15.18
N ILE A 186 18.74 14.87 -14.06
CA ILE A 186 18.05 15.35 -12.85
C ILE A 186 18.54 16.72 -12.35
N VAL A 187 19.81 17.08 -12.59
CA VAL A 187 20.36 18.41 -12.26
C VAL A 187 19.59 19.50 -12.99
N ASP A 188 19.22 19.27 -14.25
CA ASP A 188 18.47 20.24 -15.06
C ASP A 188 17.02 20.38 -14.58
N ILE A 189 16.43 19.29 -14.08
CA ILE A 189 15.11 19.34 -13.43
C ILE A 189 15.16 20.16 -12.14
N ILE A 190 16.17 19.93 -11.30
CA ILE A 190 16.36 20.70 -10.06
C ILE A 190 16.62 22.19 -10.35
N ARG A 191 17.41 22.51 -11.39
CA ARG A 191 17.62 23.90 -11.84
C ARG A 191 16.33 24.54 -12.33
N PHE A 192 15.55 23.81 -13.14
CA PHE A 192 14.23 24.27 -13.59
C PHE A 192 13.33 24.59 -12.40
N MET A 193 13.28 23.70 -11.40
CA MET A 193 12.50 23.91 -10.18
C MET A 193 12.97 25.16 -9.43
N ALA A 194 14.28 25.32 -9.22
CA ALA A 194 14.85 26.48 -8.55
C ALA A 194 14.54 27.80 -9.28
N GLN A 195 14.66 27.83 -10.61
CA GLN A 195 14.36 29.00 -11.44
C GLN A 195 12.90 29.44 -11.36
N ASN A 196 11.97 28.52 -11.12
CA ASN A 196 10.54 28.80 -11.00
C ASN A 196 10.07 28.95 -9.54
N GLY A 197 11.00 28.95 -8.57
CA GLY A 197 10.65 29.01 -7.14
C GLY A 197 9.91 27.77 -6.63
N TYR A 198 9.97 26.66 -7.36
CA TYR A 198 9.36 25.39 -6.99
C TYR A 198 10.20 24.68 -5.94
N LYS A 199 9.68 24.65 -4.71
CA LYS A 199 10.34 24.00 -3.57
C LYS A 199 9.43 22.91 -2.99
N PRO A 200 9.68 21.62 -3.28
CA PRO A 200 8.94 20.53 -2.66
C PRO A 200 9.29 20.45 -1.18
N ARG A 201 8.38 19.91 -0.37
CA ARG A 201 8.57 19.68 1.06
C ARG A 201 9.62 18.59 1.33
N TYR A 202 9.81 17.69 0.37
CA TYR A 202 10.73 16.56 0.46
C TYR A 202 11.81 16.68 -0.61
N GLY A 203 13.06 16.44 -0.21
CA GLY A 203 14.22 16.37 -1.11
C GLY A 203 14.26 15.10 -1.95
N LEU A 204 15.36 14.94 -2.69
CA LEU A 204 15.66 13.73 -3.43
C LEU A 204 16.20 12.63 -2.50
N LEU A 205 15.89 11.37 -2.80
CA LEU A 205 16.52 10.21 -2.17
C LEU A 205 17.17 9.34 -3.25
N THR A 206 18.45 8.99 -3.09
CA THR A 206 19.19 8.14 -4.04
C THR A 206 20.13 7.16 -3.33
N LYS A 207 20.55 6.11 -4.05
CA LYS A 207 21.61 5.17 -3.67
C LYS A 207 22.89 5.31 -4.52
N ILE A 208 23.08 6.41 -5.24
CA ILE A 208 24.27 6.67 -6.09
C ILE A 208 24.52 5.52 -7.09
N PRO A 209 23.79 5.45 -8.22
CA PRO A 209 24.05 4.49 -9.30
C PRO A 209 25.48 4.52 -9.83
N ARG A 210 25.92 3.43 -10.49
CA ARG A 210 27.22 3.43 -11.17
C ARG A 210 27.18 4.46 -12.31
N GLY A 211 28.25 5.25 -12.46
CA GLY A 211 28.32 6.30 -13.48
C GLY A 211 27.59 7.61 -13.12
N SER A 212 26.95 7.71 -11.95
CA SER A 212 26.25 8.94 -11.51
C SER A 212 27.13 9.97 -10.78
N TYR A 213 28.46 9.75 -10.75
CA TYR A 213 29.41 10.55 -9.97
C TYR A 213 29.30 12.06 -10.27
N ASP A 214 29.38 12.43 -11.54
CA ASP A 214 29.33 13.84 -11.96
C ASP A 214 27.96 14.48 -11.76
N VAL A 215 26.89 13.68 -11.79
CA VAL A 215 25.53 14.14 -11.48
C VAL A 215 25.44 14.49 -10.00
N VAL A 216 25.87 13.58 -9.11
CA VAL A 216 25.87 13.82 -7.65
C VAL A 216 26.73 15.03 -7.29
N ARG A 217 27.93 15.16 -7.86
CA ARG A 217 28.80 16.32 -7.62
C ARG A 217 28.11 17.64 -8.00
N ARG A 218 27.41 17.67 -9.14
CA ARG A 218 26.66 18.86 -9.57
C ARG A 218 25.47 19.15 -8.66
N LEU A 219 24.74 18.13 -8.20
CA LEU A 219 23.64 18.32 -7.23
C LEU A 219 24.13 18.90 -5.90
N LEU A 220 25.23 18.38 -5.36
CA LEU A 220 25.84 18.88 -4.12
C LEU A 220 26.34 20.33 -4.29
N ALA A 221 26.96 20.65 -5.42
CA ALA A 221 27.42 22.02 -5.71
C ALA A 221 26.26 23.02 -5.86
N LEU A 222 25.06 22.55 -6.22
CA LEU A 222 23.83 23.37 -6.25
C LEU A 222 23.17 23.52 -4.87
N GLY A 223 23.67 22.82 -3.83
CA GLY A 223 23.00 22.78 -2.54
C GLY A 223 21.61 22.13 -2.60
N ALA A 224 21.41 21.17 -3.50
CA ALA A 224 20.15 20.44 -3.61
C ALA A 224 19.85 19.69 -2.30
N ASP A 225 18.58 19.66 -1.90
CA ASP A 225 18.10 18.83 -0.79
C ASP A 225 18.12 17.37 -1.22
N ILE A 226 19.13 16.61 -0.79
CA ILE A 226 19.37 15.23 -1.21
C ILE A 226 19.84 14.34 -0.06
N GLY A 227 19.05 13.31 0.22
CA GLY A 227 19.39 12.21 1.10
C GLY A 227 20.01 11.03 0.34
N PHE A 228 21.00 10.40 0.97
CA PHE A 228 21.68 9.23 0.42
C PHE A 228 21.40 8.00 1.28
N SER A 229 20.94 6.93 0.63
CA SER A 229 20.91 5.60 1.22
C SER A 229 22.23 4.88 0.94
N ILE A 230 23.01 4.62 1.97
CA ILE A 230 24.32 4.00 1.89
C ILE A 230 24.22 2.49 2.17
N THR A 231 24.94 1.73 1.37
CA THR A 231 25.07 0.27 1.40
C THR A 231 26.51 -0.09 1.07
N ASP A 232 26.94 -1.32 1.34
CA ASP A 232 28.26 -1.82 0.95
C ASP A 232 28.57 -1.63 -0.54
N LYS A 233 27.54 -1.72 -1.39
CA LYS A 233 27.69 -1.55 -2.85
C LYS A 233 28.00 -0.11 -3.27
N ASN A 234 27.70 0.90 -2.46
CA ASN A 234 27.87 2.31 -2.82
C ASN A 234 28.73 3.12 -1.84
N ARG A 235 29.08 2.56 -0.67
CA ARG A 235 29.86 3.23 0.39
C ARG A 235 31.15 3.87 -0.11
N LEU A 236 32.00 3.10 -0.79
CA LEU A 236 33.25 3.62 -1.35
C LEU A 236 33.05 4.78 -2.34
N ARG A 237 31.93 4.77 -3.08
CA ARG A 237 31.60 5.87 -4.02
C ARG A 237 31.15 7.10 -3.27
N ALA A 238 30.33 6.95 -2.22
CA ALA A 238 29.92 8.04 -1.35
C ALA A 238 31.13 8.67 -0.64
N GLU A 239 32.02 7.86 -0.07
CA GLU A 239 33.26 8.33 0.58
C GLU A 239 34.15 9.11 -0.38
N ARG A 240 34.31 8.61 -1.61
CA ARG A 240 35.07 9.31 -2.64
C ARG A 240 34.48 10.69 -2.97
N ILE A 241 33.15 10.76 -3.16
CA ILE A 241 32.45 12.04 -3.40
C ILE A 241 32.67 13.00 -2.23
N LYS A 242 32.51 12.52 -0.99
CA LYS A 242 32.72 13.32 0.23
C LYS A 242 34.15 13.88 0.28
N ASN A 243 35.15 13.04 0.00
CA ASN A 243 36.56 13.44 0.06
C ASN A 243 36.94 14.43 -1.04
N GLU A 244 36.45 14.24 -2.27
CA GLU A 244 36.80 15.10 -3.40
C GLU A 244 36.03 16.43 -3.40
N THR A 245 34.78 16.46 -2.92
CA THR A 245 33.95 17.67 -2.95
C THR A 245 34.00 18.49 -1.66
N GLY A 246 34.40 17.87 -0.54
CA GLY A 246 34.28 18.45 0.80
C GLY A 246 32.83 18.64 1.27
N ALA A 247 31.84 18.23 0.48
CA ALA A 247 30.43 18.39 0.80
C ALA A 247 29.98 17.35 1.85
N LYS A 248 29.08 17.76 2.75
CA LYS A 248 28.43 16.85 3.67
C LYS A 248 27.44 15.97 2.91
N ILE A 249 27.58 14.66 3.04
CA ILE A 249 26.59 13.69 2.56
C ILE A 249 25.57 13.48 3.67
N GLU A 250 24.31 13.84 3.40
CA GLU A 250 23.21 13.57 4.33
C GLU A 250 22.76 12.13 4.17
N VAL A 251 23.18 11.29 5.11
CA VAL A 251 22.85 9.87 5.08
C VAL A 251 21.47 9.66 5.71
N GLN A 252 20.54 9.15 4.91
CA GLN A 252 19.19 8.81 5.39
C GLN A 252 19.16 7.41 5.99
N HIS A 253 19.88 6.47 5.38
CA HIS A 253 20.03 5.09 5.84
C HIS A 253 21.48 4.65 5.63
N ASP A 254 22.11 4.06 6.65
CA ASP A 254 23.50 3.56 6.60
C ASP A 254 23.63 2.12 7.06
N PHE A 255 22.84 1.22 6.50
CA PHE A 255 22.86 -0.18 6.91
C PHE A 255 22.51 -1.04 5.69
N ASP A 256 23.21 -2.16 5.51
CA ASP A 256 22.87 -3.13 4.47
C ASP A 256 21.51 -3.79 4.72
N ASP A 257 21.08 -3.78 5.98
CA ASP A 257 19.88 -4.44 6.53
C ASP A 257 18.75 -3.49 6.93
N LEU A 258 18.84 -2.17 6.69
CA LEU A 258 17.73 -1.27 7.06
C LEU A 258 16.49 -1.47 6.15
N LEU A 259 15.49 -2.06 6.80
CA LEU A 259 14.05 -2.13 6.53
C LEU A 259 13.58 -3.20 5.52
N ILE A 260 13.13 -4.31 6.16
CA ILE A 260 12.26 -5.41 5.73
C ILE A 260 12.83 -6.28 4.59
N ALA A 261 12.75 -7.60 4.77
CA ALA A 261 13.14 -8.58 3.75
C ALA A 261 12.16 -8.57 2.55
N ALA A 262 12.19 -7.51 1.75
CA ALA A 262 11.52 -7.45 0.45
C ALA A 262 12.41 -8.11 -0.61
N GLY A 263 11.84 -8.98 -1.44
CA GLY A 263 12.50 -9.46 -2.66
C GLY A 263 13.58 -10.55 -2.52
N LEU A 264 13.85 -11.10 -1.34
CA LEU A 264 14.78 -12.25 -1.18
C LEU A 264 14.27 -13.46 -0.47
N ASP A 265 13.39 -13.20 0.47
CA ASP A 265 12.56 -14.24 0.99
C ASP A 265 11.25 -14.08 0.22
N GLU A 266 11.26 -14.69 -0.98
CA GLU A 266 10.12 -15.05 -1.85
C GLU A 266 9.16 -15.95 -1.08
N ASN A 267 8.76 -15.46 0.08
CA ASN A 267 8.01 -16.20 1.05
C ASN A 267 6.56 -16.06 0.65
N PHE A 268 6.21 -16.77 -0.42
CA PHE A 268 4.86 -17.18 -0.73
C PHE A 268 4.31 -18.12 0.37
N THR A 269 4.84 -18.07 1.59
CA THR A 269 4.41 -18.94 2.69
C THR A 269 4.30 -18.21 4.04
N SER A 270 4.57 -16.89 4.07
CA SER A 270 4.45 -16.07 5.28
C SER A 270 3.95 -14.65 4.99
N ILE A 271 3.63 -13.94 6.06
CA ILE A 271 3.19 -12.54 6.07
C ILE A 271 4.27 -11.73 6.76
N LYS A 272 4.54 -10.53 6.24
CA LYS A 272 5.51 -9.58 6.79
C LYS A 272 4.91 -8.17 6.82
N SER A 273 5.55 -7.28 7.56
CA SER A 273 5.16 -5.88 7.64
C SER A 273 5.14 -5.18 6.28
N SER A 274 4.28 -4.16 6.19
CA SER A 274 4.26 -3.25 5.04
C SER A 274 5.62 -2.55 4.91
N ILE A 275 6.04 -2.36 3.67
CA ILE A 275 7.29 -1.72 3.29
C ILE A 275 7.09 -0.32 2.68
N THR A 276 5.83 0.09 2.55
CA THR A 276 5.40 1.34 1.92
C THR A 276 4.91 2.31 2.99
N ASP A 277 5.44 3.53 2.97
CA ASP A 277 5.21 4.59 3.97
C ASP A 277 4.47 5.81 3.40
N SER A 278 3.99 5.70 2.16
CA SER A 278 3.33 6.78 1.43
C SER A 278 2.05 6.27 0.77
N TYR A 279 1.00 7.08 0.84
CA TYR A 279 -0.33 6.78 0.30
C TYR A 279 -0.85 7.98 -0.49
N GLY A 280 -1.48 7.73 -1.62
CA GLY A 280 -2.01 8.76 -2.51
C GLY A 280 -1.90 8.35 -3.97
N THR A 281 -1.72 9.33 -4.85
CA THR A 281 -1.52 9.10 -6.28
C THR A 281 -0.04 9.03 -6.64
N GLU A 282 0.36 7.99 -7.35
CA GLU A 282 1.65 7.84 -8.03
C GLU A 282 1.47 8.15 -9.52
N ILE A 283 2.34 8.99 -10.09
CA ILE A 283 2.50 9.12 -11.54
C ILE A 283 3.76 8.37 -11.97
N THR A 284 3.64 7.57 -13.04
CA THR A 284 4.75 6.91 -13.71
C THR A 284 4.66 7.12 -15.23
N PRO A 285 5.71 6.83 -16.01
CA PRO A 285 5.63 6.84 -17.48
C PRO A 285 4.56 5.89 -18.05
N GLU A 286 4.04 4.96 -17.25
CA GLU A 286 2.99 4.04 -17.69
C GLU A 286 1.58 4.53 -17.41
N GLY A 287 1.37 5.47 -16.49
CA GLY A 287 0.06 5.97 -16.14
C GLY A 287 0.03 6.66 -14.77
N ALA A 288 -1.15 6.72 -14.16
CA ALA A 288 -1.35 7.17 -12.80
C ALA A 288 -2.03 6.05 -11.98
N PHE A 289 -1.63 5.92 -10.72
CA PHE A 289 -2.07 4.82 -9.85
C PHE A 289 -2.36 5.32 -8.44
N PHE A 290 -3.42 4.80 -7.83
CA PHE A 290 -3.61 4.81 -6.39
C PHE A 290 -2.71 3.78 -5.74
N ILE A 291 -1.99 4.21 -4.69
CA ILE A 291 -1.12 3.36 -3.90
C ILE A 291 -1.74 3.14 -2.53
N LEU A 292 -2.09 1.90 -2.24
CA LEU A 292 -2.62 1.46 -0.95
C LEU A 292 -1.57 0.57 -0.25
N PRO A 293 -1.04 0.96 0.91
CA PRO A 293 -0.14 0.09 1.68
C PRO A 293 -0.80 -1.22 2.08
N THR A 294 -0.04 -2.31 2.02
CA THR A 294 -0.50 -3.64 2.41
C THR A 294 0.59 -4.41 3.14
N PHE A 295 0.23 -5.47 3.85
CA PHE A 295 1.24 -6.42 4.31
C PHE A 295 2.00 -7.01 3.11
N THR A 296 3.29 -7.24 3.31
CA THR A 296 4.11 -7.95 2.33
C THR A 296 3.79 -9.44 2.42
N SER A 297 3.19 -9.99 1.37
CA SER A 297 2.68 -11.37 1.36
C SER A 297 2.61 -11.92 -0.06
N ALA A 298 2.14 -13.16 -0.21
CA ALA A 298 1.88 -13.75 -1.53
C ALA A 298 0.82 -12.98 -2.35
N LEU A 299 -0.15 -12.32 -1.68
CA LEU A 299 -1.13 -11.44 -2.32
C LEU A 299 -0.49 -10.17 -2.86
N TYR A 300 0.29 -9.50 -2.00
CA TYR A 300 0.95 -8.23 -2.33
C TYR A 300 2.45 -8.30 -2.02
N PRO A 301 3.26 -8.88 -2.93
CA PRO A 301 4.68 -9.10 -2.65
C PRO A 301 5.51 -7.82 -2.55
N THR A 302 4.96 -6.69 -2.99
CA THR A 302 5.55 -5.35 -2.89
C THR A 302 5.05 -4.57 -1.68
N GLY A 303 4.24 -5.17 -0.79
CA GLY A 303 3.66 -4.49 0.38
C GLY A 303 2.81 -3.26 0.02
N GLN A 304 2.20 -3.29 -1.16
CA GLN A 304 1.23 -2.31 -1.62
C GLN A 304 0.35 -2.90 -2.72
N CYS A 305 -0.84 -2.35 -2.85
CA CYS A 305 -1.74 -2.54 -3.98
C CYS A 305 -1.74 -1.27 -4.84
N ARG A 306 -1.52 -1.44 -6.15
CA ARG A 306 -1.59 -0.35 -7.15
C ARG A 306 -2.88 -0.48 -7.94
N LEU A 307 -3.72 0.56 -7.93
CA LEU A 307 -4.98 0.61 -8.68
C LEU A 307 -4.91 1.72 -9.72
N SER A 308 -5.21 1.42 -10.99
CA SER A 308 -5.14 2.43 -12.05
C SER A 308 -6.13 3.57 -11.84
N VAL A 309 -5.65 4.79 -12.02
CA VAL A 309 -6.47 6.00 -12.13
C VAL A 309 -7.09 6.02 -13.53
N THR A 310 -8.41 6.14 -13.60
CA THR A 310 -9.19 6.09 -14.84
C THR A 310 -10.25 7.19 -14.85
N GLN A 311 -10.82 7.46 -16.02
CA GLN A 311 -11.88 8.46 -16.19
C GLN A 311 -13.18 8.14 -15.42
N ASP A 312 -13.38 6.89 -15.01
CA ASP A 312 -14.60 6.45 -14.31
C ASP A 312 -14.55 6.71 -12.79
N LEU A 313 -13.45 7.28 -12.30
CA LEU A 313 -13.28 7.60 -10.89
C LEU A 313 -14.17 8.78 -10.48
N LYS A 314 -14.65 8.72 -9.24
CA LYS A 314 -15.47 9.78 -8.62
C LYS A 314 -14.75 10.50 -7.48
N PHE A 315 -13.56 10.05 -7.13
CA PHE A 315 -12.77 10.57 -6.03
C PHE A 315 -11.29 10.24 -6.22
N PHE A 316 -10.45 10.94 -5.46
CA PHE A 316 -9.02 10.65 -5.29
C PHE A 316 -8.69 10.38 -3.84
N LEU A 317 -7.72 9.51 -3.60
CA LEU A 317 -7.20 9.23 -2.26
C LEU A 317 -6.59 10.50 -1.66
N LYS A 318 -7.02 10.90 -0.45
CA LYS A 318 -6.41 12.04 0.25
C LYS A 318 -5.01 11.65 0.70
N LYS A 319 -3.99 12.13 -0.01
CA LYS A 319 -2.61 11.71 0.23
C LYS A 319 -2.18 11.89 1.70
N LYS A 320 -1.34 10.96 2.17
CA LYS A 320 -0.65 11.01 3.47
C LYS A 320 0.80 10.60 3.21
N THR A 321 1.75 11.43 3.65
CA THR A 321 3.17 11.25 3.35
C THR A 321 4.03 11.41 4.60
N GLY A 322 5.11 10.64 4.71
CA GLY A 322 6.03 10.69 5.84
C GLY A 322 5.36 10.30 7.16
N ARG A 323 5.59 11.08 8.23
CA ARG A 323 5.07 10.77 9.58
C ARG A 323 3.55 10.74 9.64
N ASP A 324 2.86 11.50 8.78
CA ASP A 324 1.40 11.58 8.77
C ASP A 324 0.74 10.32 8.16
N ALA A 325 1.52 9.47 7.47
CA ALA A 325 1.07 8.18 6.98
C ALA A 325 1.17 7.06 8.03
N LEU A 326 2.05 7.18 9.02
CA LEU A 326 2.24 6.17 10.07
C LEU A 326 0.98 5.88 10.89
N PRO A 327 0.21 6.89 11.38
CA PRO A 327 -0.98 6.62 12.21
C PRO A 327 -2.20 6.17 11.39
N VAL A 328 -2.10 6.09 10.06
CA VAL A 328 -3.23 5.67 9.21
C VAL A 328 -3.59 4.22 9.52
N GLN A 329 -4.86 3.99 9.83
CA GLN A 329 -5.40 2.67 10.14
C GLN A 329 -5.84 2.02 8.83
N TYR A 330 -4.95 1.27 8.17
CA TYR A 330 -5.17 0.76 6.80
C TYR A 330 -6.32 -0.24 6.65
N PHE A 331 -6.93 -0.67 7.75
CA PHE A 331 -8.16 -1.46 7.78
C PHE A 331 -9.44 -0.63 7.94
N LYS A 332 -9.37 0.68 8.21
CA LYS A 332 -10.53 1.58 8.29
C LYS A 332 -10.80 2.29 6.95
N PRO A 333 -12.03 2.74 6.68
CA PRO A 333 -12.36 3.42 5.43
C PRO A 333 -11.48 4.65 5.21
N LEU A 334 -11.13 4.87 3.94
CA LEU A 334 -10.12 5.86 3.57
C LEU A 334 -10.72 7.26 3.42
N GLU A 335 -9.96 8.27 3.82
CA GLU A 335 -10.21 9.66 3.46
C GLU A 335 -9.93 9.87 1.96
N VAL A 336 -10.86 10.53 1.28
CA VAL A 336 -10.84 10.80 -0.15
C VAL A 336 -11.29 12.23 -0.43
N VAL A 337 -10.99 12.70 -1.64
CA VAL A 337 -11.36 14.02 -2.17
C VAL A 337 -12.23 13.81 -3.40
N ASP A 338 -13.43 14.41 -3.44
CA ASP A 338 -14.29 14.37 -4.62
C ASP A 338 -13.81 15.31 -5.75
N LEU A 339 -14.60 15.42 -6.82
CA LEU A 339 -14.28 16.25 -7.99
C LEU A 339 -14.38 17.76 -7.71
N ASP A 340 -15.25 18.14 -6.79
CA ASP A 340 -15.43 19.52 -6.32
C ASP A 340 -14.28 19.94 -5.39
N GLY A 341 -13.58 18.98 -4.80
CA GLY A 341 -12.48 19.19 -3.87
C GLY A 341 -12.88 19.03 -2.40
N ASN A 342 -14.08 18.49 -2.11
CA ASN A 342 -14.52 18.23 -0.75
C ASN A 342 -13.89 16.93 -0.24
N GLU A 343 -13.48 16.95 1.02
CA GLU A 343 -12.95 15.77 1.70
C GLU A 343 -14.08 14.98 2.37
N PHE A 344 -14.07 13.66 2.22
CA PHE A 344 -15.00 12.76 2.89
C PHE A 344 -14.35 11.40 3.15
N ILE A 345 -15.01 10.55 3.94
CA ILE A 345 -14.56 9.19 4.22
C ILE A 345 -15.43 8.23 3.41
N LEU A 346 -14.82 7.24 2.78
CA LEU A 346 -15.56 6.23 2.03
C LEU A 346 -16.51 5.44 2.96
N ASP A 347 -17.68 5.09 2.45
CA ASP A 347 -18.65 4.27 3.22
C ASP A 347 -18.24 2.79 3.32
N ASP A 348 -17.46 2.31 2.34
CA ASP A 348 -17.04 0.92 2.20
C ASP A 348 -15.51 0.81 2.20
N LEU A 349 -15.00 -0.38 2.57
CA LEU A 349 -13.58 -0.72 2.45
C LEU A 349 -13.21 -1.09 1.01
N MET A 350 -12.01 -0.69 0.59
CA MET A 350 -11.42 -1.19 -0.65
C MET A 350 -10.93 -2.64 -0.47
N ASN A 351 -10.88 -3.41 -1.58
CA ASN A 351 -10.43 -4.81 -1.56
C ASN A 351 -9.09 -5.02 -0.85
N ALA A 352 -8.10 -4.14 -1.09
CA ALA A 352 -6.80 -4.22 -0.44
C ALA A 352 -6.87 -4.06 1.09
N GLN A 353 -7.82 -3.27 1.59
CA GLN A 353 -8.04 -3.08 3.03
C GLN A 353 -8.69 -4.31 3.66
N VAL A 354 -9.64 -4.94 2.97
CA VAL A 354 -10.23 -6.21 3.41
C VAL A 354 -9.17 -7.32 3.41
N ALA A 355 -8.31 -7.36 2.39
CA ALA A 355 -7.18 -8.28 2.36
C ALA A 355 -6.20 -8.03 3.51
N ASN A 356 -5.92 -6.77 3.88
CA ASN A 356 -5.12 -6.44 5.06
C ASN A 356 -5.77 -6.97 6.35
N ILE A 357 -7.08 -6.79 6.52
CA ILE A 357 -7.82 -7.35 7.68
C ILE A 357 -7.64 -8.87 7.77
N LEU A 358 -7.80 -9.55 6.63
CA LEU A 358 -7.66 -11.01 6.52
C LEU A 358 -6.23 -11.50 6.81
N LEU A 359 -5.22 -10.69 6.51
CA LEU A 359 -3.81 -11.02 6.74
C LEU A 359 -3.31 -10.62 8.15
N ASP A 360 -3.97 -9.70 8.83
CA ASP A 360 -3.56 -9.22 10.15
C ASP A 360 -3.79 -10.27 11.25
N ASN A 361 -2.71 -10.71 11.89
CA ASN A 361 -2.76 -11.65 13.01
C ASN A 361 -2.60 -10.98 14.39
N GLY A 362 -2.56 -9.65 14.45
CA GLY A 362 -2.44 -8.88 15.68
C GLY A 362 -1.06 -8.94 16.32
N SER A 363 -0.03 -9.31 15.53
CA SER A 363 1.36 -9.36 15.96
C SER A 363 2.06 -8.03 15.70
N ASP A 364 2.77 -7.54 16.71
CA ASP A 364 3.63 -6.35 16.60
C ASP A 364 4.75 -6.55 15.58
N LEU A 365 5.15 -7.80 15.31
CA LEU A 365 6.15 -8.11 14.27
C LEU A 365 5.67 -7.81 12.85
N LEU A 366 4.35 -7.83 12.61
CA LEU A 366 3.76 -7.50 11.31
C LEU A 366 3.43 -6.03 11.19
N THR A 367 3.41 -5.29 12.30
CA THR A 367 2.92 -3.91 12.34
C THR A 367 4.12 -2.97 12.31
N PRO A 368 4.32 -2.16 11.24
CA PRO A 368 5.36 -1.15 11.25
C PRO A 368 5.23 -0.22 12.47
N PRO A 369 6.35 0.25 13.06
CA PRO A 369 6.30 1.16 14.20
C PRO A 369 5.43 2.40 13.91
N GLY A 370 4.48 2.68 14.81
CA GLY A 370 3.55 3.81 14.70
C GLY A 370 2.25 3.51 13.96
N MET A 371 2.13 2.34 13.32
CA MET A 371 0.85 1.85 12.80
C MET A 371 0.09 1.10 13.89
N MET A 372 -1.24 1.20 13.86
CA MET A 372 -2.11 0.41 14.73
C MET A 372 -2.53 -0.87 14.02
N ASN A 373 -2.53 -2.02 14.71
CA ASN A 373 -3.08 -3.27 14.17
C ASN A 373 -4.50 -3.56 14.68
N LEU A 374 -5.16 -4.58 14.13
CA LEU A 374 -6.52 -4.93 14.52
C LEU A 374 -6.62 -5.38 15.99
N ARG A 375 -5.60 -6.03 16.55
CA ARG A 375 -5.62 -6.40 17.97
C ARG A 375 -5.66 -5.15 18.84
N GLU A 376 -4.81 -4.17 18.56
CA GLU A 376 -4.80 -2.88 19.24
C GLU A 376 -6.12 -2.12 19.05
N TYR A 377 -6.68 -2.15 17.83
CA TYR A 377 -7.99 -1.57 17.55
C TYR A 377 -9.08 -2.19 18.44
N PHE A 378 -9.20 -3.52 18.45
CA PHE A 378 -10.25 -4.19 19.21
C PHE A 378 -10.04 -4.11 20.71
N LYS A 379 -8.79 -4.02 21.18
CA LYS A 379 -8.47 -3.71 22.58
C LYS A 379 -9.07 -2.38 23.05
N THR A 380 -9.31 -1.43 22.15
CA THR A 380 -9.98 -0.18 22.54
C THR A 380 -11.41 -0.40 23.04
N TYR A 381 -12.08 -1.49 22.67
CA TYR A 381 -13.43 -1.81 23.16
C TYR A 381 -13.45 -2.58 24.48
N GLU A 382 -12.30 -2.97 25.02
CA GLU A 382 -12.22 -3.73 26.27
C GLU A 382 -12.58 -2.86 27.48
N HIS A 383 -12.99 -3.53 28.56
CA HIS A 383 -13.44 -2.86 29.80
C HIS A 383 -12.36 -1.92 30.34
N GLU A 384 -11.11 -2.38 30.38
CA GLU A 384 -9.99 -1.60 30.89
C GLU A 384 -9.76 -0.31 30.08
N ALA A 385 -9.78 -0.41 28.74
CA ALA A 385 -9.63 0.75 27.86
C ALA A 385 -10.76 1.77 28.05
N THR A 386 -11.98 1.28 28.24
CA THR A 386 -13.16 2.12 28.54
C THR A 386 -13.00 2.87 29.86
N MET A 387 -12.56 2.18 30.92
CA MET A 387 -12.34 2.80 32.23
C MET A 387 -11.18 3.78 32.22
N ARG A 388 -10.10 3.49 31.48
CA ARG A 388 -8.99 4.43 31.25
C ARG A 388 -9.45 5.70 30.55
N ARG A 389 -10.23 5.60 29.46
CA ARG A 389 -10.81 6.78 28.77
C ARG A 389 -11.71 7.59 29.70
N LYS A 390 -12.54 6.93 30.50
CA LYS A 390 -13.38 7.60 31.50
C LYS A 390 -12.56 8.42 32.50
N GLY A 391 -11.42 7.89 32.95
CA GLY A 391 -10.48 8.61 33.82
C GLY A 391 -9.80 9.81 33.14
N LEU A 392 -9.58 9.73 31.82
CA LEU A 392 -8.96 10.80 31.02
C LEU A 392 -9.94 11.90 30.56
N LEU A 393 -11.25 11.64 30.60
CA LEU A 393 -12.29 12.58 30.14
C LEU A 393 -12.11 14.03 30.65
N PRO A 394 -11.79 14.29 31.93
CA PRO A 394 -11.58 15.67 32.40
C PRO A 394 -10.41 16.37 31.71
N VAL A 395 -9.31 15.65 31.47
CA VAL A 395 -8.12 16.18 30.81
C VAL A 395 -8.39 16.44 29.33
N ILE A 396 -9.06 15.50 28.66
CA ILE A 396 -9.46 15.63 27.25
C ILE A 396 -10.43 16.81 27.06
N ALA A 397 -11.44 16.95 27.92
CA ALA A 397 -12.36 18.08 27.86
C ALA A 397 -11.63 19.42 28.06
N LYS A 398 -10.64 19.48 28.96
CA LYS A 398 -9.79 20.67 29.13
C LYS A 398 -8.95 20.97 27.88
N GLY A 399 -8.44 19.94 27.21
CA GLY A 399 -7.79 20.06 25.89
C GLY A 399 -8.73 20.69 24.85
N PHE A 400 -9.94 20.13 24.70
CA PHE A 400 -10.93 20.68 23.77
C PHE A 400 -11.34 22.12 24.08
N ILE A 401 -11.38 22.54 25.36
CA ILE A 401 -11.59 23.96 25.70
C ILE A 401 -10.46 24.81 25.10
N LYS A 402 -9.21 24.39 25.30
CA LYS A 402 -8.05 25.11 24.79
C LYS A 402 -8.09 25.21 23.26
N ASP A 403 -8.28 24.08 22.59
CA ASP A 403 -8.11 23.96 21.14
C ASP A 403 -9.32 24.50 20.36
N ILE A 404 -10.54 24.43 20.92
CA ILE A 404 -11.76 24.83 20.21
C ILE A 404 -12.27 26.20 20.66
N LEU A 405 -12.24 26.47 21.98
CA LEU A 405 -12.87 27.67 22.54
C LEU A 405 -11.88 28.82 22.73
N LEU A 406 -10.61 28.52 23.02
CA LEU A 406 -9.59 29.51 23.35
C LEU A 406 -8.55 29.73 22.24
N ASP A 407 -8.52 28.88 21.22
CA ASP A 407 -7.59 29.01 20.11
C ASP A 407 -7.91 30.25 19.27
N GLU A 408 -6.86 31.04 19.00
CA GLU A 408 -6.96 32.26 18.20
C GLU A 408 -7.11 31.98 16.70
N GLU A 409 -6.72 30.78 16.23
CA GLU A 409 -6.86 30.38 14.82
C GLU A 409 -8.33 30.22 14.40
N HIS A 410 -9.25 30.08 15.36
CA HIS A 410 -10.69 29.95 15.11
C HIS A 410 -11.50 31.25 15.32
N LYS A 411 -10.84 32.42 15.35
CA LYS A 411 -11.50 33.74 15.54
C LYS A 411 -12.56 34.06 14.48
N GLU A 412 -12.44 33.50 13.27
CA GLU A 412 -13.41 33.69 12.19
C GLU A 412 -14.71 32.88 12.38
N VAL A 413 -14.71 31.88 13.27
CA VAL A 413 -15.88 31.05 13.58
C VAL A 413 -16.64 31.62 14.77
N SER A 414 -17.97 31.74 14.65
CA SER A 414 -18.78 32.32 15.71
C SER A 414 -18.63 31.56 17.03
N THR A 415 -18.66 32.28 18.16
CA THR A 415 -18.58 31.67 19.50
C THR A 415 -19.65 30.58 19.71
N ARG A 416 -20.83 30.76 19.10
CA ARG A 416 -21.92 29.78 19.16
C ARG A 416 -21.59 28.48 18.45
N GLU A 417 -20.96 28.54 17.27
CA GLU A 417 -20.56 27.36 16.51
C GLU A 417 -19.40 26.63 17.19
N ARG A 418 -18.41 27.37 17.69
CA ARG A 418 -17.31 26.78 18.48
C ARG A 418 -17.83 26.03 19.71
N TYR A 419 -18.80 26.61 20.42
CA TYR A 419 -19.41 25.94 21.57
C TYR A 419 -20.24 24.70 21.20
N ARG A 420 -20.96 24.73 20.07
CA ARG A 420 -21.65 23.54 19.54
C ARG A 420 -20.64 22.44 19.18
N HIS A 421 -19.55 22.79 18.51
CA HIS A 421 -18.49 21.85 18.13
C HIS A 421 -17.84 21.24 19.38
N PHE A 422 -17.47 22.06 20.37
CA PHE A 422 -16.96 21.60 21.66
C PHE A 422 -17.91 20.60 22.35
N ARG A 423 -19.19 20.94 22.46
CA ARG A 423 -20.19 20.05 23.08
C ARG A 423 -20.30 18.71 22.36
N ARG A 424 -20.27 18.73 21.02
CA ARG A 424 -20.28 17.53 20.20
C ARG A 424 -19.04 16.67 20.48
N MET A 425 -17.83 17.24 20.43
CA MET A 425 -16.58 16.51 20.68
C MET A 425 -16.54 15.88 22.08
N VAL A 426 -16.99 16.61 23.11
CA VAL A 426 -17.09 16.06 24.48
C VAL A 426 -18.13 14.95 24.56
N TYR A 427 -19.29 15.13 23.93
CA TYR A 427 -20.34 14.11 23.89
C TYR A 427 -19.84 12.83 23.21
N ASP A 428 -19.23 12.95 22.04
CA ASP A 428 -18.70 11.82 21.26
C ASP A 428 -17.62 11.07 22.06
N TYR A 429 -16.69 11.79 22.71
CA TYR A 429 -15.71 11.15 23.59
C TYR A 429 -16.38 10.45 24.79
N SER A 430 -17.39 11.08 25.41
CA SER A 430 -18.08 10.53 26.58
C SER A 430 -18.81 9.21 26.29
N ARG A 431 -19.29 9.00 25.05
CA ARG A 431 -19.87 7.73 24.61
C ARG A 431 -18.85 6.61 24.67
N THR A 432 -17.60 6.87 24.29
CA THR A 432 -16.51 5.87 24.37
C THR A 432 -16.10 5.50 25.80
N CYS A 433 -16.66 6.17 26.81
CA CYS A 433 -16.40 5.98 28.24
C CYS A 433 -17.53 5.21 28.96
N ARG A 434 -18.64 4.92 28.27
CA ARG A 434 -19.82 4.23 28.83
C ARG A 434 -19.86 2.81 28.31
N ILE A 435 -19.93 1.83 29.23
CA ILE A 435 -19.88 0.40 28.87
C ILE A 435 -20.97 0.04 27.85
N SER A 436 -22.22 0.48 28.06
CA SER A 436 -23.34 0.20 27.15
C SER A 436 -23.13 0.75 25.74
N ASP A 437 -22.56 1.95 25.63
CA ASP A 437 -22.31 2.60 24.34
C ASP A 437 -21.13 1.90 23.64
N VAL A 438 -20.07 1.56 24.37
CA VAL A 438 -18.93 0.79 23.86
C VAL A 438 -19.35 -0.60 23.39
N GLN A 439 -20.27 -1.28 24.08
CA GLN A 439 -20.83 -2.57 23.64
C GLN A 439 -21.54 -2.46 22.28
N SER A 440 -22.26 -1.36 22.05
CA SER A 440 -22.92 -1.10 20.76
C SER A 440 -21.92 -0.75 19.66
N LEU A 441 -20.94 0.12 19.94
CA LEU A 441 -19.86 0.43 19.00
C LEU A 441 -19.06 -0.82 18.60
N LYS A 442 -18.80 -1.71 19.57
CA LYS A 442 -18.14 -2.98 19.35
C LYS A 442 -18.92 -3.89 18.37
N ILE A 443 -20.24 -4.00 18.53
CA ILE A 443 -21.07 -4.76 17.58
C ILE A 443 -21.03 -4.12 16.19
N ASN A 444 -21.14 -2.78 16.10
CA ASN A 444 -21.13 -2.11 14.81
C ASN A 444 -19.78 -2.34 14.10
N ALA A 445 -18.66 -2.31 14.84
CA ALA A 445 -17.35 -2.66 14.30
C ALA A 445 -17.29 -4.10 13.76
N PHE A 446 -17.81 -5.07 14.52
CA PHE A 446 -17.91 -6.46 14.05
C PHE A 446 -18.75 -6.57 12.77
N SER A 447 -19.96 -6.00 12.78
CA SER A 447 -20.88 -6.04 11.65
C SER A 447 -20.27 -5.42 10.40
N PHE A 448 -19.68 -4.22 10.53
CA PHE A 448 -19.04 -3.50 9.43
C PHE A 448 -17.93 -4.32 8.76
N PHE A 449 -17.00 -4.86 9.57
CA PHE A 449 -15.88 -5.64 9.03
C PHE A 449 -16.33 -6.99 8.48
N LEU A 450 -17.21 -7.71 9.17
CA LEU A 450 -17.70 -9.02 8.71
C LEU A 450 -18.52 -8.91 7.42
N LYS A 451 -19.30 -7.83 7.26
CA LYS A 451 -20.00 -7.50 6.01
C LYS A 451 -19.00 -7.32 4.85
N SER A 452 -17.95 -6.53 5.09
CA SER A 452 -16.90 -6.28 4.09
C SER A 452 -16.14 -7.57 3.72
N ILE A 453 -15.81 -8.39 4.72
CA ILE A 453 -15.15 -9.69 4.53
C ILE A 453 -16.05 -10.65 3.72
N SER A 454 -17.31 -10.82 4.09
CA SER A 454 -18.25 -11.71 3.39
C SER A 454 -18.40 -11.31 1.91
N LYS A 455 -18.59 -10.01 1.64
CA LYS A 455 -18.67 -9.47 0.27
C LYS A 455 -17.38 -9.72 -0.53
N TYR A 456 -16.22 -9.54 0.09
CA TYR A 456 -14.92 -9.77 -0.56
C TYR A 456 -14.72 -11.25 -0.91
N LEU A 457 -14.92 -12.16 0.04
CA LEU A 457 -14.65 -13.59 -0.11
C LEU A 457 -15.50 -14.24 -1.22
N LYS A 458 -16.74 -13.77 -1.41
CA LYS A 458 -17.62 -14.25 -2.50
C LYS A 458 -17.07 -13.98 -3.90
N ASN A 459 -16.27 -12.93 -4.05
CA ASN A 459 -15.77 -12.49 -5.35
C ASN A 459 -14.27 -12.77 -5.56
N HIS A 460 -13.57 -13.25 -4.53
CA HIS A 460 -12.10 -13.42 -4.54
C HIS A 460 -11.69 -14.81 -3.98
N PRO A 461 -12.13 -15.92 -4.60
CA PRO A 461 -11.88 -17.27 -4.08
C PRO A 461 -10.40 -17.66 -4.10
N ALA A 462 -9.62 -17.21 -5.09
CA ALA A 462 -8.19 -17.49 -5.16
C ALA A 462 -7.44 -16.79 -4.01
N GLU A 463 -7.76 -15.52 -3.76
CA GLU A 463 -7.18 -14.74 -2.68
C GLU A 463 -7.56 -15.32 -1.31
N ALA A 464 -8.80 -15.78 -1.15
CA ALA A 464 -9.25 -16.46 0.05
C ALA A 464 -8.39 -17.71 0.34
N GLU A 465 -8.10 -18.53 -0.68
CA GLU A 465 -7.25 -19.71 -0.52
C GLU A 465 -5.81 -19.36 -0.14
N ILE A 466 -5.26 -18.29 -0.73
CA ILE A 466 -3.96 -17.75 -0.34
C ILE A 466 -3.96 -17.33 1.14
N VAL A 467 -4.97 -16.58 1.58
CA VAL A 467 -5.07 -16.18 2.99
C VAL A 467 -5.16 -17.41 3.90
N ARG A 468 -6.01 -18.39 3.58
CA ARG A 468 -6.15 -19.64 4.37
C ARG A 468 -4.81 -20.33 4.55
N PHE A 469 -4.01 -20.42 3.49
CA PHE A 469 -2.69 -21.02 3.54
C PHE A 469 -1.70 -20.22 4.41
N LEU A 470 -1.67 -18.90 4.24
CA LEU A 470 -0.79 -18.01 4.99
C LEU A 470 -1.16 -17.94 6.48
N ARG A 471 -2.44 -18.05 6.80
CA ARG A 471 -3.01 -17.99 8.17
C ARG A 471 -3.29 -19.37 8.77
N ARG A 472 -2.79 -20.46 8.18
CA ARG A 472 -3.11 -21.85 8.61
C ARG A 472 -2.79 -22.13 10.08
N GLU A 473 -1.66 -21.61 10.59
CA GLU A 473 -1.24 -21.79 11.98
C GLU A 473 -2.09 -20.95 12.93
N ASP A 474 -2.47 -19.74 12.52
CA ASP A 474 -3.40 -18.88 13.27
C ASP A 474 -4.78 -19.52 13.35
N ARG A 475 -5.27 -20.10 12.25
CA ARG A 475 -6.53 -20.83 12.22
C ARG A 475 -6.48 -22.03 13.16
N GLN A 476 -5.42 -22.83 13.13
CA GLN A 476 -5.27 -23.97 14.05
C GLN A 476 -5.28 -23.53 15.53
N ARG A 477 -4.54 -22.46 15.86
CA ARG A 477 -4.55 -21.89 17.22
C ARG A 477 -5.92 -21.36 17.61
N ALA A 478 -6.57 -20.65 16.70
CA ALA A 478 -7.93 -20.15 16.90
C ALA A 478 -8.88 -21.33 17.15
N THR A 479 -8.88 -22.38 16.33
CA THR A 479 -9.72 -23.58 16.50
C THR A 479 -9.45 -24.32 17.82
N ILE A 480 -8.20 -24.36 18.30
CA ILE A 480 -7.86 -24.99 19.58
C ILE A 480 -8.39 -24.15 20.76
N GLY A 481 -8.15 -22.83 20.76
CA GLY A 481 -8.76 -21.92 21.74
C GLY A 481 -10.29 -21.83 21.60
N TYR A 482 -10.81 -22.17 20.42
CA TYR A 482 -12.22 -22.12 20.08
C TYR A 482 -13.05 -23.25 20.68
N LYS A 483 -12.46 -24.39 21.08
CA LYS A 483 -13.25 -25.44 21.78
C LYS A 483 -13.93 -24.93 23.05
N GLU A 484 -13.40 -23.88 23.67
CA GLU A 484 -13.99 -23.19 24.84
C GLU A 484 -15.04 -22.13 24.45
N LEU A 485 -15.09 -21.71 23.19
CA LEU A 485 -16.04 -20.74 22.63
C LEU A 485 -17.15 -21.43 21.79
N GLU A 486 -16.91 -22.62 21.22
CA GLU A 486 -17.92 -23.50 20.61
C GLU A 486 -18.93 -24.02 21.63
N SER A 487 -18.50 -24.16 22.89
CA SER A 487 -19.38 -24.50 24.01
C SER A 487 -20.30 -23.34 24.42
N LEU A 488 -20.04 -22.12 23.95
CA LEU A 488 -20.95 -20.97 24.13
C LEU A 488 -22.09 -21.07 23.13
N SER A 489 -23.14 -21.76 23.54
CA SER A 489 -24.42 -21.85 22.83
C SER A 489 -25.19 -20.53 23.00
N GLY A 490 -24.97 -19.58 22.10
CA GLY A 490 -25.72 -18.31 22.11
C GLY A 490 -25.62 -17.52 20.78
N PRO A 491 -26.49 -16.53 20.57
CA PRO A 491 -26.39 -15.58 19.47
C PRO A 491 -25.04 -14.83 19.48
N PHE A 492 -24.46 -14.56 18.30
CA PHE A 492 -23.15 -13.89 18.22
C PHE A 492 -23.15 -12.48 18.78
N ASP A 493 -24.27 -11.75 18.70
CA ASP A 493 -24.38 -10.41 19.25
C ASP A 493 -24.28 -10.40 20.78
N GLU A 494 -24.94 -11.33 21.47
CA GLU A 494 -24.79 -11.48 22.92
C GLU A 494 -23.34 -11.81 23.31
N LEU A 495 -22.72 -12.75 22.58
CA LEU A 495 -21.32 -13.12 22.77
C LEU A 495 -20.40 -11.92 22.59
N ILE A 496 -20.60 -11.12 21.54
CA ILE A 496 -19.82 -9.92 21.27
C ILE A 496 -20.03 -8.90 22.39
N ARG A 497 -21.27 -8.55 22.77
CA ARG A 497 -21.55 -7.53 23.82
C ARG A 497 -20.91 -7.88 25.15
N ASN A 498 -21.11 -9.11 25.59
CA ASN A 498 -20.76 -9.54 26.94
C ASN A 498 -19.27 -9.85 27.11
N ARG A 499 -18.52 -10.01 26.00
CA ARG A 499 -17.08 -10.26 26.06
C ARG A 499 -16.29 -9.00 26.44
N GLU A 500 -15.62 -9.04 27.57
CA GLU A 500 -14.86 -7.90 28.13
C GLU A 500 -13.39 -7.86 27.71
N THR A 501 -12.82 -9.01 27.32
CA THR A 501 -11.42 -9.21 26.93
C THR A 501 -11.30 -10.12 25.72
N GLU A 502 -10.14 -10.14 25.07
CA GLU A 502 -9.86 -11.01 23.91
C GLU A 502 -10.83 -10.77 22.74
N ILE A 503 -11.27 -9.52 22.58
CA ILE A 503 -12.27 -9.15 21.57
C ILE A 503 -11.75 -9.45 20.16
N PHE A 504 -10.44 -9.26 19.95
CA PHE A 504 -9.78 -9.56 18.69
C PHE A 504 -9.82 -11.05 18.34
N GLU A 505 -9.58 -11.93 19.31
CA GLU A 505 -9.60 -13.38 19.11
C GLU A 505 -11.00 -13.86 18.70
N LEU A 506 -12.06 -13.26 19.28
CA LEU A 506 -13.45 -13.51 18.85
C LEU A 506 -13.69 -13.01 17.41
N PHE A 507 -13.19 -11.83 17.06
CA PHE A 507 -13.29 -11.32 15.69
C PHE A 507 -12.59 -12.25 14.68
N GLN A 508 -11.35 -12.68 14.99
CA GLN A 508 -10.58 -13.58 14.14
C GLN A 508 -11.32 -14.89 13.88
N LEU A 509 -11.96 -15.43 14.91
CA LEU A 509 -12.77 -16.63 14.77
C LEU A 509 -13.92 -16.45 13.77
N LEU A 510 -14.70 -15.38 13.88
CA LEU A 510 -15.82 -15.13 12.97
C LEU A 510 -15.32 -14.87 11.54
N MET A 511 -14.18 -14.22 11.40
CA MET A 511 -13.48 -14.10 10.12
C MET A 511 -13.06 -15.46 9.56
N PHE A 512 -12.50 -16.37 10.37
CA PHE A 512 -12.16 -17.73 9.93
C PHE A 512 -13.41 -18.53 9.51
N LYS A 513 -14.54 -18.37 10.23
CA LYS A 513 -15.82 -18.97 9.82
C LYS A 513 -16.30 -18.45 8.47
N LEU A 514 -16.21 -17.14 8.21
CA LEU A 514 -16.52 -16.58 6.89
C LEU A 514 -15.58 -17.08 5.80
N MET A 515 -14.30 -17.31 6.13
CA MET A 515 -13.36 -17.90 5.18
C MET A 515 -13.69 -19.36 4.87
N GLU A 516 -14.37 -20.10 5.73
CA GLU A 516 -14.86 -21.46 5.44
C GLU A 516 -16.19 -21.42 4.67
N ASP A 517 -17.09 -20.55 5.11
CA ASP A 517 -18.43 -20.35 4.58
C ASP A 517 -18.75 -18.85 4.49
N PRO A 518 -18.55 -18.21 3.31
CA PRO A 518 -18.85 -16.79 3.11
C PRO A 518 -20.33 -16.42 3.30
N ASP A 519 -21.22 -17.42 3.27
CA ASP A 519 -22.66 -17.31 3.43
C ASP A 519 -23.14 -17.73 4.83
N ASN A 520 -22.23 -17.83 5.81
CA ASN A 520 -22.55 -18.24 7.17
C ASN A 520 -23.78 -17.50 7.73
N GLU A 521 -24.85 -18.26 7.94
CA GLU A 521 -26.18 -17.71 8.25
C GLU A 521 -26.21 -16.92 9.57
N GLN A 522 -25.47 -17.36 10.58
CA GLN A 522 -25.42 -16.68 11.88
C GLN A 522 -24.72 -15.32 11.78
N ILE A 523 -23.62 -15.24 11.03
CA ILE A 523 -22.91 -13.98 10.77
C ILE A 523 -23.75 -13.06 9.88
N ARG A 524 -24.45 -13.63 8.89
CA ARG A 524 -25.38 -12.87 8.03
C ARG A 524 -26.51 -12.22 8.86
N ARG A 525 -27.10 -12.95 9.80
CA ARG A 525 -28.09 -12.39 10.74
C ARG A 525 -27.53 -11.27 11.59
N LEU A 526 -26.35 -11.46 12.20
CA LEU A 526 -25.67 -10.39 12.95
C LEU A 526 -25.51 -9.11 12.11
N ILE A 527 -25.09 -9.23 10.85
CA ILE A 527 -24.92 -8.08 9.94
C ILE A 527 -26.26 -7.41 9.63
N MET A 528 -27.33 -8.20 9.46
CA MET A 528 -28.67 -7.68 9.16
C MET A 528 -29.34 -7.03 10.37
N ASP A 529 -29.14 -7.58 11.57
CA ASP A 529 -29.73 -7.08 12.81
C ASP A 529 -29.01 -5.80 13.29
N TYR A 530 -27.73 -5.64 12.92
CA TYR A 530 -26.90 -4.50 13.28
C TYR A 530 -26.19 -3.90 12.07
N PRO A 531 -26.92 -3.32 11.10
CA PRO A 531 -26.30 -2.72 9.93
C PRO A 531 -25.43 -1.54 10.38
N ALA A 532 -24.15 -1.58 10.01
CA ALA A 532 -23.18 -0.55 10.34
C ALA A 532 -22.56 0.05 9.07
N ASP A 533 -22.23 1.33 9.14
CA ASP A 533 -21.49 2.06 8.10
C ASP A 533 -20.13 2.58 8.63
N ALA A 534 -19.41 3.31 7.79
CA ALA A 534 -18.10 3.86 8.14
C ALA A 534 -18.17 4.77 9.38
N SER A 535 -19.25 5.54 9.57
CA SER A 535 -19.40 6.49 10.67
C SER A 535 -19.51 5.80 12.04
N ASP A 536 -19.93 4.54 12.07
CA ASP A 536 -20.07 3.76 13.29
C ASP A 536 -18.74 3.23 13.86
N ILE A 537 -17.67 3.23 13.06
CA ILE A 537 -16.39 2.58 13.40
C ILE A 537 -15.20 3.54 13.44
N LEU A 538 -15.41 4.80 13.09
CA LEU A 538 -14.46 5.90 13.18
C LEU A 538 -14.28 6.33 14.63
#